data_AF-A0AAE2BVS1-F1
#
_entry.id   AF-A0AAE2BVS1-F1
#
_cell.length_a   1.000
_cell.length_b   1.000
_cell.length_c   1.000
_cell.angle_alpha   90.00
_cell.angle_beta   90.00
_cell.angle_gamma   90.00
#
_symmetry.space_group_name_H-M   'P 1'
#
loop_
_entity.id
_entity.type
_entity.pdbx_description
1 polymer ?
#
loop_
_entity_poly.entity_id
_entity_poly.type
_entity_poly.pdbx_seq_one_letter_code
_entity_poly.pdbx_strand_id
1 'polypeptide(L)'
;MADQGGVSTRWEAMEARVRRLGELIGKPEQPPSVGLIQQVSSIQEMVESLKMKVKEELPETVLKGLESVSDEICCLTDAVDYKLESLKADLRLVKLAVANSGTEGSAVAPKVRVPDPEPFGGERSAKELENFLWDMETYFQAARVPNTEKVSITSMYLTGEAKLWWRSRLSDDASANRERIETWEVLKKELKDQFLPCNTSWLARESL
;
A
#
# COMPACT_ATOMS: atom_id res chain seq x y z
N MET A 1 -40.36 -78.73 44.58
CA MET A 1 -40.51 -77.82 45.74
C MET A 1 -39.11 -77.49 46.22
N ALA A 2 -38.78 -76.20 46.22
CA ALA A 2 -37.42 -75.69 46.13
C ALA A 2 -36.58 -75.99 47.39
N ASP A 3 -35.36 -76.47 47.15
CA ASP A 3 -34.26 -76.56 48.13
C ASP A 3 -33.80 -75.14 48.53
N GLN A 4 -34.65 -74.44 49.27
CA GLN A 4 -34.28 -73.18 49.93
C GLN A 4 -33.61 -73.42 51.28
N GLY A 5 -33.61 -74.67 51.78
CA GLY A 5 -32.97 -75.06 53.03
C GLY A 5 -31.45 -74.94 52.95
N GLY A 6 -30.82 -75.50 51.91
CA GLY A 6 -29.35 -75.55 51.82
C GLY A 6 -28.67 -74.18 51.72
N VAL A 7 -29.27 -73.20 51.05
CA VAL A 7 -28.69 -71.84 50.91
C VAL A 7 -28.88 -71.03 52.20
N SER A 8 -30.03 -71.16 52.88
CA SER A 8 -30.27 -70.50 54.17
C SER A 8 -29.31 -71.00 55.23
N THR A 9 -29.10 -72.31 55.33
CA THR A 9 -28.17 -72.86 56.33
C THR A 9 -26.72 -72.51 56.03
N ARG A 10 -26.36 -72.40 54.74
CA ARG A 10 -24.99 -72.03 54.34
C ARG A 10 -24.72 -70.53 54.51
N TRP A 11 -25.73 -69.68 54.32
CA TRP A 11 -25.69 -68.25 54.63
C TRP A 11 -25.62 -68.01 56.13
N GLU A 12 -26.44 -68.69 56.93
CA GLU A 12 -26.37 -68.64 58.39
C GLU A 12 -25.02 -69.13 58.93
N ALA A 13 -24.45 -70.18 58.32
CA ALA A 13 -23.11 -70.65 58.66
C ALA A 13 -22.01 -69.64 58.28
N MET A 14 -22.15 -68.96 57.14
CA MET A 14 -21.24 -67.89 56.73
C MET A 14 -21.35 -66.69 57.69
N GLU A 15 -22.56 -66.26 58.03
CA GLU A 15 -22.80 -65.19 58.99
C GLU A 15 -22.29 -65.55 60.38
N ALA A 16 -22.50 -66.78 60.84
CA ALA A 16 -21.98 -67.25 62.12
C ALA A 16 -20.44 -67.26 62.14
N ARG A 17 -19.80 -67.59 61.01
CA ARG A 17 -18.33 -67.53 60.87
C ARG A 17 -17.83 -66.08 60.81
N VAL A 18 -18.51 -65.20 60.09
CA VAL A 18 -18.18 -63.77 60.01
C VAL A 18 -18.40 -63.10 61.38
N ARG A 19 -19.44 -63.51 62.13
CA ARG A 19 -19.71 -63.03 63.49
C ARG A 19 -18.64 -63.51 64.48
N ARG A 20 -18.24 -64.78 64.44
CA ARG A 20 -17.11 -65.29 65.25
C ARG A 20 -15.77 -64.66 64.87
N LEU A 21 -15.53 -64.43 63.58
CA LEU A 21 -14.35 -63.69 63.13
C LEU A 21 -14.39 -62.24 63.62
N GLY A 22 -15.56 -61.59 63.61
CA GLY A 22 -15.76 -60.25 64.17
C GLY A 22 -15.58 -60.18 65.69
N GLU A 23 -15.91 -61.24 66.43
CA GLU A 23 -15.64 -61.36 67.87
C GLU A 23 -14.15 -61.62 68.17
N LEU A 24 -13.46 -62.40 67.33
CA LEU A 24 -12.02 -62.68 67.44
C LEU A 24 -11.14 -61.49 67.03
N ILE A 25 -11.57 -60.72 66.03
CA ILE A 25 -10.85 -59.55 65.51
C ILE A 25 -11.19 -58.30 66.34
N GLY A 26 -12.29 -58.33 67.12
CA GLY A 26 -12.88 -57.14 67.73
C GLY A 26 -13.49 -56.21 66.67
N LYS A 27 -14.29 -55.22 67.09
CA LYS A 27 -14.60 -54.08 66.20
C LYS A 27 -13.26 -53.54 65.70
N PRO A 28 -13.13 -53.14 64.41
CA PRO A 28 -11.88 -52.54 63.93
C PRO A 28 -11.48 -51.45 64.93
N GLU A 29 -10.36 -51.69 65.62
CA GLU A 29 -10.02 -50.95 66.84
C GLU A 29 -9.71 -49.47 66.53
N GLN A 30 -9.66 -49.13 65.25
CA GLN A 30 -9.74 -47.76 64.77
C GLN A 30 -10.65 -47.68 63.52
N PRO A 31 -11.56 -46.68 63.43
CA PRO A 31 -12.01 -46.20 62.11
C PRO A 31 -10.77 -45.94 61.23
N PRO A 32 -10.86 -45.88 59.88
CA PRO A 32 -9.70 -45.52 59.04
C PRO A 32 -8.98 -44.39 59.75
N SER A 33 -7.71 -44.65 60.16
CA SER A 33 -7.11 -43.93 61.28
C SER A 33 -7.42 -42.46 61.11
N VAL A 34 -7.90 -41.78 62.16
CA VAL A 34 -8.33 -40.38 62.04
C VAL A 34 -7.27 -39.54 61.31
N GLY A 35 -5.99 -39.93 61.40
CA GLY A 35 -4.88 -39.43 60.57
C GLY A 35 -5.02 -39.60 59.05
N LEU A 36 -5.42 -40.77 58.53
CA LEU A 36 -5.68 -41.00 57.08
C LEU A 36 -6.84 -40.15 56.56
N ILE A 37 -7.94 -40.04 57.32
CA ILE A 37 -9.07 -39.17 56.95
C ILE A 37 -8.62 -37.71 56.98
N GLN A 38 -7.89 -37.28 58.02
CA GLN A 38 -7.36 -35.94 58.14
C GLN A 38 -6.39 -35.59 57.01
N GLN A 39 -5.55 -36.54 56.59
CA GLN A 39 -4.63 -36.37 55.47
C GLN A 39 -5.36 -36.23 54.15
N VAL A 40 -6.38 -37.05 53.89
CA VAL A 40 -7.20 -36.93 52.67
C VAL A 40 -7.92 -35.58 52.64
N SER A 41 -8.52 -35.15 53.76
CA SER A 41 -9.15 -33.82 53.86
C SER A 41 -8.15 -32.68 53.61
N SER A 42 -6.95 -32.76 54.18
CA SER A 42 -5.91 -31.76 53.98
C SER A 42 -5.41 -31.72 52.53
N ILE A 43 -5.26 -32.88 51.88
CA ILE A 43 -4.95 -32.96 50.45
C ILE A 43 -6.07 -32.35 49.61
N GLN A 44 -7.32 -32.62 49.96
CA GLN A 44 -8.49 -32.10 49.25
C GLN A 44 -8.57 -30.56 49.33
N GLU A 45 -8.27 -29.98 50.49
CA GLU A 45 -8.15 -28.52 50.67
C GLU A 45 -6.99 -27.93 49.86
N MET A 46 -5.83 -28.60 49.85
CA MET A 46 -4.69 -28.17 49.02
C MET A 46 -5.04 -28.19 47.53
N VAL A 47 -5.75 -29.22 47.05
CA VAL A 47 -6.20 -29.33 45.66
C VAL A 47 -7.18 -28.22 45.29
N GLU A 48 -8.16 -27.92 46.14
CA GLU A 48 -9.09 -26.82 45.88
C GLU A 48 -8.39 -25.46 45.92
N SER A 49 -7.43 -25.27 46.85
CA SER A 49 -6.60 -24.07 46.89
C SER A 49 -5.75 -23.91 45.61
N LEU A 50 -5.13 -24.99 45.14
CA LEU A 50 -4.39 -25.02 43.88
C LEU A 50 -5.29 -24.72 42.68
N LYS A 51 -6.48 -25.30 42.63
CA LYS A 51 -7.46 -25.08 41.56
C LYS A 51 -7.92 -23.63 41.50
N MET A 52 -8.16 -23.00 42.65
CA MET A 52 -8.48 -21.58 42.73
C MET A 52 -7.31 -20.70 42.29
N LYS A 53 -6.07 -21.00 42.73
CA LYS A 53 -4.87 -20.28 42.28
C LYS A 53 -4.64 -20.40 40.78
N VAL A 54 -4.81 -21.60 40.19
CA VAL A 54 -4.72 -21.79 38.74
C VAL A 54 -5.78 -20.98 38.00
N LYS A 55 -6.99 -20.86 38.56
CA LYS A 55 -8.07 -20.03 37.99
C LYS A 55 -7.82 -18.53 38.14
N GLU A 56 -7.15 -18.10 39.21
CA GLU A 56 -6.72 -16.70 39.40
C GLU A 56 -5.55 -16.33 38.49
N GLU A 57 -4.58 -17.23 38.32
CA GLU A 57 -3.41 -17.06 37.43
C GLU A 57 -3.83 -16.93 35.95
N LEU A 58 -4.94 -17.55 35.54
CA LEU A 58 -5.52 -17.43 34.20
C LEU A 58 -6.98 -16.95 34.25
N PRO A 59 -7.21 -15.64 34.36
CA PRO A 59 -8.55 -15.07 34.38
C PRO A 59 -9.30 -15.36 33.08
N GLU A 60 -10.60 -15.68 33.15
CA GLU A 60 -11.46 -15.83 31.97
C GLU A 60 -11.48 -14.58 31.08
N THR A 61 -11.19 -13.41 31.65
CA THR A 61 -11.04 -12.15 30.92
C THR A 61 -9.82 -12.14 30.01
N VAL A 62 -8.71 -12.78 30.41
CA VAL A 62 -7.50 -12.92 29.59
C VAL A 62 -7.76 -13.89 28.43
N LEU A 63 -8.46 -15.00 28.68
CA LEU A 63 -8.84 -15.95 27.62
C LEU A 63 -9.74 -15.29 26.57
N LYS A 64 -10.80 -14.59 27.00
CA LYS A 64 -11.67 -13.83 26.09
C LYS A 64 -10.94 -12.71 25.36
N GLY A 65 -9.99 -12.05 26.02
CA GLY A 65 -9.14 -11.04 25.40
C GLY A 65 -8.26 -11.65 24.30
N LEU A 66 -7.70 -12.83 24.53
CA LEU A 66 -6.90 -13.54 23.53
C LEU A 66 -7.74 -14.00 22.34
N GLU A 67 -8.95 -14.51 22.57
CA GLU A 67 -9.92 -14.84 21.51
C GLU A 67 -10.27 -13.60 20.68
N SER A 68 -10.58 -12.48 21.34
CA SER A 68 -10.88 -11.20 20.66
C SER A 68 -9.70 -10.71 19.80
N VAL A 69 -8.48 -10.75 20.34
CA VAL A 69 -7.27 -10.35 19.60
C VAL A 69 -7.02 -11.31 18.43
N SER A 70 -7.28 -12.60 18.62
CA SER A 70 -7.19 -13.59 17.53
C SER A 70 -8.17 -13.27 16.41
N ASP A 71 -9.43 -12.94 16.74
CA ASP A 71 -10.45 -12.56 15.76
C ASP A 71 -10.07 -11.28 15.01
N GLU A 72 -9.54 -10.27 15.71
CA GLU A 72 -9.03 -9.03 15.12
C GLU A 72 -7.87 -9.30 14.15
N ILE A 73 -6.93 -10.17 14.53
CA ILE A 73 -5.80 -10.57 13.67
C ILE A 73 -6.31 -11.27 12.41
N CYS A 74 -7.28 -12.18 12.52
CA CYS A 74 -7.90 -12.83 11.37
C CYS A 74 -8.55 -11.80 10.43
N CYS A 75 -9.34 -10.87 10.98
CA CYS A 75 -9.99 -9.83 10.19
C CYS A 75 -8.97 -8.91 9.48
N LEU A 76 -7.87 -8.56 10.15
CA LEU A 76 -6.79 -7.77 9.55
C LEU A 76 -6.06 -8.56 8.45
N THR A 77 -5.87 -9.85 8.65
CA THR A 77 -5.24 -10.75 7.65
C THR A 77 -6.10 -10.80 6.39
N ASP A 78 -7.40 -11.00 6.52
CA ASP A 78 -8.34 -10.99 5.38
C ASP A 78 -8.35 -9.64 4.65
N ALA A 79 -8.31 -8.54 5.40
CA ALA A 79 -8.27 -7.20 4.81
C ALA A 79 -6.97 -6.95 4.01
N VAL A 80 -5.83 -7.41 4.51
CA VAL A 80 -4.55 -7.32 3.82
C VAL A 80 -4.57 -8.19 2.56
N ASP A 81 -5.07 -9.41 2.62
CA ASP A 81 -5.19 -10.30 1.46
C ASP A 81 -6.09 -9.70 0.36
N TYR A 82 -7.22 -9.11 0.75
CA TYR A 82 -8.09 -8.40 -0.18
C TYR A 82 -7.35 -7.23 -0.87
N LYS A 83 -6.63 -6.41 -0.09
CA LYS A 83 -5.86 -5.29 -0.64
C LYS A 83 -4.72 -5.77 -1.54
N LEU A 84 -4.06 -6.87 -1.18
CA LEU A 84 -2.99 -7.46 -1.99
C LEU A 84 -3.51 -7.93 -3.35
N GLU A 85 -4.63 -8.65 -3.39
CA GLU A 85 -5.22 -9.09 -4.66
C GLU A 85 -5.75 -7.92 -5.50
N SER A 86 -6.31 -6.88 -4.86
CA SER A 86 -6.68 -5.63 -5.54
C SER A 86 -5.46 -4.95 -6.19
N LEU A 87 -4.38 -4.73 -5.43
CA LEU A 87 -3.16 -4.10 -5.96
C LEU A 87 -2.50 -4.94 -7.05
N LYS A 88 -2.55 -6.27 -6.93
CA LYS A 88 -2.06 -7.19 -7.95
C LYS A 88 -2.91 -7.11 -9.22
N ALA A 89 -4.22 -6.89 -9.12
CA ALA A 89 -5.09 -6.64 -10.27
C ALA A 89 -4.76 -5.30 -10.94
N ASP A 90 -4.59 -4.23 -10.16
CA ASP A 90 -4.20 -2.91 -10.67
C ASP A 90 -2.83 -2.97 -11.36
N LEU A 91 -1.86 -3.68 -10.79
CA LEU A 91 -0.54 -3.88 -11.40
C LEU A 91 -0.64 -4.62 -12.74
N ARG A 92 -1.51 -5.63 -12.85
CA ARG A 92 -1.75 -6.31 -14.13
C ARG A 92 -2.34 -5.35 -15.16
N LEU A 93 -3.28 -4.51 -14.77
CA LEU A 93 -3.88 -3.50 -15.66
C LEU A 93 -2.84 -2.47 -16.12
N VAL A 94 -2.02 -1.94 -15.20
CA VAL A 94 -0.93 -1.02 -15.51
C VAL A 94 0.07 -1.69 -16.44
N LYS A 95 0.47 -2.94 -16.15
CA LYS A 95 1.39 -3.70 -17.01
C LYS A 95 0.81 -3.93 -18.42
N LEU A 96 -0.50 -4.19 -18.53
CA LEU A 96 -1.18 -4.31 -19.82
C LEU A 96 -1.20 -2.97 -20.57
N ALA A 97 -1.54 -1.87 -19.90
CA ALA A 97 -1.54 -0.53 -20.49
C ALA A 97 -0.14 -0.14 -20.99
N VAL A 98 0.90 -0.43 -20.20
CA VAL A 98 2.30 -0.21 -20.57
C VAL A 98 2.72 -1.12 -21.73
N ALA A 99 2.37 -2.41 -21.72
CA ALA A 99 2.69 -3.35 -22.80
C ALA A 99 1.98 -2.99 -24.13
N ASN A 100 0.72 -2.55 -24.06
CA ASN A 100 -0.02 -2.02 -25.20
C ASN A 100 0.53 -0.67 -25.68
N SER A 101 1.15 0.13 -24.80
CA SER A 101 1.89 1.32 -25.22
C SER A 101 3.25 1.01 -25.86
N GLY A 102 3.79 -0.20 -25.63
CA GLY A 102 5.12 -0.64 -26.06
C GLY A 102 5.16 -1.66 -27.21
N THR A 103 4.03 -2.22 -27.64
CA THR A 103 3.96 -3.27 -28.67
C THR A 103 2.98 -2.91 -29.79
N GLU A 104 3.28 -1.85 -30.54
CA GLU A 104 2.80 -1.69 -31.91
C GLU A 104 3.90 -2.14 -32.88
N GLY A 105 4.08 -3.46 -32.96
CA GLY A 105 4.66 -4.12 -34.11
C GLY A 105 3.53 -4.82 -34.87
N SER A 106 3.04 -4.18 -35.94
CA SER A 106 2.20 -4.75 -37.00
C SER A 106 0.67 -4.84 -36.78
N ALA A 107 0.06 -3.68 -36.54
CA ALA A 107 -1.04 -3.24 -37.40
C ALA A 107 -0.83 -1.74 -37.60
N VAL A 108 -0.15 -1.36 -38.69
CA VAL A 108 0.07 0.05 -39.02
C VAL A 108 -1.27 0.63 -39.48
N ALA A 109 -2.10 1.03 -38.52
CA ALA A 109 -2.82 2.28 -38.70
C ALA A 109 -1.74 3.34 -38.94
N PRO A 110 -1.91 4.26 -39.92
CA PRO A 110 -0.88 5.25 -40.20
C PRO A 110 -0.70 6.06 -38.93
N LYS A 111 0.39 5.81 -38.21
CA LYS A 111 0.85 6.65 -37.11
C LYS A 111 1.11 7.97 -37.78
N VAL A 112 0.12 8.88 -37.69
CA VAL A 112 0.17 10.20 -38.31
C VAL A 112 1.42 10.83 -37.73
N ARG A 113 2.50 10.80 -38.51
CA ARG A 113 3.74 11.46 -38.15
C ARG A 113 3.38 12.93 -38.17
N VAL A 114 3.41 13.54 -37.00
CA VAL A 114 3.27 15.00 -36.92
C VAL A 114 4.44 15.55 -37.74
N PRO A 115 4.16 16.33 -38.80
CA PRO A 115 5.24 16.95 -39.57
C PRO A 115 6.12 17.78 -38.65
N ASP A 116 7.43 17.69 -38.83
CA ASP A 116 8.37 18.55 -38.09
C ASP A 116 8.13 20.01 -38.50
N PRO A 117 8.07 20.95 -37.54
CA PRO A 117 7.94 22.37 -37.86
C PRO A 117 9.11 22.91 -38.68
N GLU A 118 8.85 23.95 -39.46
CA GLU A 118 9.94 24.65 -40.16
C GLU A 118 10.86 25.36 -39.14
N PRO A 119 12.20 25.24 -39.28
CA PRO A 119 13.13 25.96 -38.41
C PRO A 119 13.07 27.48 -38.62
N PHE A 120 13.19 28.25 -37.55
CA PHE A 120 13.22 29.71 -37.61
C PHE A 120 14.66 30.24 -37.67
N GLY A 121 15.00 30.95 -38.74
CA GLY A 121 16.35 31.49 -38.99
C GLY A 121 16.66 32.82 -38.29
N GLY A 122 15.66 33.47 -37.68
CA GLY A 122 15.82 34.81 -37.10
C GLY A 122 15.60 35.95 -38.07
N GLU A 123 14.86 35.72 -39.15
CA GLU A 123 14.46 36.80 -40.06
C GLU A 123 13.53 37.78 -39.33
N ARG A 124 13.76 39.09 -39.50
CA ARG A 124 12.96 40.16 -38.85
C ARG A 124 11.63 40.40 -39.58
N SER A 125 10.94 39.30 -39.87
CA SER A 125 9.65 39.27 -40.54
C SER A 125 8.59 38.83 -39.54
N ALA A 126 7.62 39.72 -39.29
CA ALA A 126 6.50 39.40 -38.41
C ALA A 126 5.76 38.14 -38.86
N LYS A 127 5.61 37.98 -40.18
CA LYS A 127 4.94 36.83 -40.80
C LYS A 127 5.66 35.52 -40.50
N GLU A 128 6.97 35.46 -40.68
CA GLU A 128 7.72 34.20 -40.48
C GLU A 128 7.79 33.82 -39.01
N LEU A 129 7.96 34.80 -38.13
CA LEU A 129 7.93 34.55 -36.70
C LEU A 129 6.56 34.06 -36.23
N GLU A 130 5.47 34.68 -36.69
CA GLU A 130 4.11 34.25 -36.33
C GLU A 130 3.78 32.86 -36.86
N ASN A 131 4.18 32.56 -38.11
CA ASN A 131 4.05 31.21 -38.67
C ASN A 131 4.81 30.18 -37.84
N PHE A 132 6.07 30.46 -37.51
CA PHE A 132 6.88 29.56 -36.67
C PHE A 132 6.24 29.29 -35.30
N LEU A 133 5.76 30.34 -34.62
CA LEU A 133 5.11 30.18 -33.32
C LEU A 133 3.81 29.37 -33.41
N TRP A 134 3.06 29.56 -34.51
CA TRP A 134 1.84 28.80 -34.76
C TRP A 134 2.13 27.32 -35.06
N ASP A 135 3.14 27.04 -35.88
CA ASP A 135 3.55 25.68 -36.22
C ASP A 135 4.08 24.94 -34.99
N MET A 136 4.84 25.63 -34.12
CA MET A 136 5.28 25.09 -32.84
C MET A 136 4.11 24.76 -31.91
N GLU A 137 3.13 25.65 -31.77
CA GLU A 137 1.96 25.37 -30.94
C GLU A 137 1.16 24.18 -31.50
N THR A 138 0.94 24.14 -32.81
CA THR A 138 0.26 23.05 -33.50
C THR A 138 1.00 21.72 -33.29
N TYR A 139 2.32 21.73 -33.41
CA TYR A 139 3.18 20.59 -33.14
C TYR A 139 3.07 20.13 -31.67
N PHE A 140 3.12 21.05 -30.71
CA PHE A 140 2.97 20.70 -29.30
C PHE A 140 1.62 20.07 -28.98
N GLN A 141 0.54 20.57 -29.60
CA GLN A 141 -0.80 19.99 -29.44
C GLN A 141 -0.89 18.60 -30.07
N ALA A 142 -0.37 18.44 -31.30
CA ALA A 142 -0.41 17.17 -32.01
C ALA A 142 0.48 16.09 -31.38
N ALA A 143 1.68 16.47 -30.90
CA ALA A 143 2.65 15.59 -30.26
C ALA A 143 2.46 15.45 -28.74
N ARG A 144 1.47 16.15 -28.15
CA ARG A 144 1.18 16.16 -26.69
C ARG A 144 2.40 16.49 -25.82
N VAL A 145 3.15 17.51 -26.23
CA VAL A 145 4.39 17.92 -25.55
C VAL A 145 4.08 18.60 -24.20
N PRO A 146 4.71 18.17 -23.09
CA PRO A 146 4.52 18.80 -21.78
C PRO A 146 5.13 20.20 -21.73
N ASN A 147 4.54 21.12 -20.96
CA ASN A 147 4.96 22.53 -20.90
C ASN A 147 6.43 22.72 -20.47
N THR A 148 6.98 21.81 -19.67
CA THR A 148 8.37 21.82 -19.21
C THR A 148 9.37 21.59 -20.34
N GLU A 149 8.96 20.96 -21.44
CA GLU A 149 9.86 20.61 -22.56
C GLU A 149 9.74 21.58 -23.74
N LYS A 150 8.66 22.38 -23.81
CA LYS A 150 8.38 23.28 -24.94
C LYS A 150 9.55 24.22 -25.26
N VAL A 151 10.13 24.88 -24.25
CA VAL A 151 11.27 25.79 -24.43
C VAL A 151 12.48 25.05 -24.98
N SER A 152 12.81 23.90 -24.40
CA SER A 152 13.92 23.06 -24.86
C SER A 152 13.71 22.62 -26.30
N ILE A 153 12.51 22.18 -26.64
CA ILE A 153 12.18 21.72 -28.00
C ILE A 153 12.24 22.86 -29.00
N THR A 154 11.59 24.00 -28.74
CA THR A 154 11.66 25.17 -29.64
C THR A 154 13.10 25.60 -29.88
N SER A 155 13.97 25.56 -28.86
CA SER A 155 15.37 25.94 -29.02
C SER A 155 16.13 25.09 -30.05
N MET A 156 15.71 23.83 -30.27
CA MET A 156 16.30 22.95 -31.29
C MET A 156 15.94 23.38 -32.71
N TYR A 157 14.80 24.05 -32.89
CA TYR A 157 14.32 24.57 -34.18
C TYR A 157 14.73 26.02 -34.44
N LEU A 158 15.45 26.65 -33.52
CA LEU A 158 16.11 27.92 -33.78
C LEU A 158 17.39 27.68 -34.59
N THR A 159 17.53 28.42 -35.68
CA THR A 159 18.68 28.39 -36.58
C THR A 159 19.17 29.81 -36.85
N GLY A 160 20.30 29.96 -37.55
CA GLY A 160 20.83 31.27 -37.93
C GLY A 160 20.97 32.27 -36.77
N GLU A 161 20.46 33.47 -36.98
CA GLU A 161 20.50 34.59 -36.04
C GLU A 161 19.65 34.31 -34.79
N ALA A 162 18.53 33.59 -34.92
CA ALA A 162 17.72 33.20 -33.77
C ALA A 162 18.48 32.29 -32.80
N LYS A 163 19.30 31.38 -33.34
CA LYS A 163 20.13 30.49 -32.50
C LYS A 163 21.26 31.26 -31.79
N LEU A 164 21.85 32.25 -32.46
CA LEU A 164 22.86 33.12 -31.84
C LEU A 164 22.26 33.96 -30.72
N TRP A 165 21.11 34.56 -30.96
CA TRP A 165 20.34 35.29 -29.95
C TRP A 165 20.03 34.40 -28.73
N TRP A 166 19.52 33.18 -28.95
CA TRP A 166 19.20 32.24 -27.88
C TRP A 166 20.43 31.94 -26.99
N ARG A 167 21.61 31.72 -27.60
CA ARG A 167 22.87 31.49 -26.87
C ARG A 167 23.32 32.70 -26.06
N SER A 168 23.17 33.91 -26.61
CA SER A 168 23.45 35.15 -25.88
C SER A 168 22.49 35.29 -24.69
N ARG A 169 21.19 35.06 -24.92
CA ARG A 169 20.15 35.21 -23.91
C ARG A 169 20.33 34.27 -22.71
N LEU A 170 20.77 33.03 -22.94
CA LEU A 170 21.14 32.08 -21.89
C LEU A 170 22.37 32.50 -21.09
N SER A 171 23.31 33.21 -21.71
CA SER A 171 24.52 33.72 -21.04
C SER A 171 24.22 34.98 -20.23
N ASP A 172 23.32 35.81 -20.76
CA ASP A 172 22.85 37.04 -20.12
C ASP A 172 21.94 36.76 -18.91
N ASP A 173 21.16 35.68 -18.91
CA ASP A 173 20.34 35.22 -17.76
C ASP A 173 21.18 35.02 -16.47
N ALA A 174 22.47 34.69 -16.61
CA ALA A 174 23.37 34.51 -15.48
C ALA A 174 23.95 35.83 -14.95
N SER A 175 23.89 36.91 -15.74
CA SER A 175 24.68 38.12 -15.53
C SER A 175 23.84 39.40 -15.39
N ALA A 176 22.62 39.41 -15.95
CA ALA A 176 21.70 40.53 -15.94
C ALA A 176 20.43 40.17 -15.15
N ASN A 177 19.84 41.14 -14.48
CA ASN A 177 18.60 41.02 -13.70
C ASN A 177 17.35 40.81 -14.59
N ARG A 178 17.46 39.93 -15.59
CA ARG A 178 16.45 39.59 -16.61
C ARG A 178 15.73 38.32 -16.20
N GLU A 179 14.44 38.24 -16.48
CA GLU A 179 13.63 37.07 -16.17
C GLU A 179 14.09 35.85 -17.00
N ARG A 180 14.25 34.69 -16.35
CA ARG A 180 14.69 33.46 -17.02
C ARG A 180 13.60 32.93 -17.93
N ILE A 181 13.98 32.47 -19.12
CA ILE A 181 13.04 31.86 -20.07
C ILE A 181 12.75 30.41 -19.67
N GLU A 182 11.87 30.20 -18.69
CA GLU A 182 11.45 28.87 -18.23
C GLU A 182 10.11 28.41 -18.82
N THR A 183 9.32 29.33 -19.38
CA THR A 183 7.99 29.03 -19.90
C THR A 183 7.86 29.40 -21.38
N TRP A 184 6.96 28.67 -22.06
CA TRP A 184 6.63 28.93 -23.46
C TRP A 184 6.13 30.36 -23.70
N GLU A 185 5.34 30.92 -22.77
CA GLU A 185 4.82 32.28 -22.89
C GLU A 185 5.92 33.34 -22.80
N VAL A 186 6.90 33.15 -21.90
CA VAL A 186 8.06 34.04 -21.79
C VAL A 186 8.91 33.94 -23.07
N LEU A 187 9.13 32.74 -23.61
CA LEU A 187 9.85 32.55 -24.87
C LEU A 187 9.15 33.24 -26.05
N LYS A 188 7.83 33.10 -26.18
CA LYS A 188 7.05 33.78 -27.24
C LYS A 188 7.19 35.30 -27.15
N LYS A 189 7.11 35.86 -25.94
CA LYS A 189 7.24 37.30 -25.71
C LYS A 189 8.64 37.79 -26.13
N GLU A 190 9.68 37.14 -25.64
CA GLU A 190 11.07 37.49 -25.95
C GLU A 190 11.39 37.35 -27.45
N LEU A 191 10.93 36.28 -28.11
CA LEU A 191 11.08 36.13 -29.56
C LEU A 191 10.39 37.27 -30.33
N LYS A 192 9.18 37.65 -29.92
CA LYS A 192 8.46 38.78 -30.52
C LYS A 192 9.18 40.11 -30.30
N ASP A 193 9.68 40.36 -29.10
CA ASP A 193 10.39 41.61 -28.78
C ASP A 193 11.70 41.75 -29.59
N GLN A 194 12.32 40.62 -29.98
CA GLN A 194 13.62 40.60 -30.65
C GLN A 194 13.53 40.59 -32.18
N PHE A 195 12.53 39.88 -32.73
CA PHE A 195 12.41 39.64 -34.17
C PHE A 195 11.25 40.39 -34.83
N LEU A 196 10.35 41.00 -34.07
CA LEU A 196 9.40 41.95 -34.66
C LEU A 196 10.07 43.31 -34.85
N PRO A 197 9.92 43.94 -36.02
CA PRO A 197 10.27 45.35 -36.17
C PRO A 197 9.45 46.15 -35.17
N CYS A 198 10.09 46.70 -34.14
CA CYS A 198 9.45 47.66 -33.26
C CYS A 198 8.96 48.79 -34.18
N ASN A 199 7.65 49.02 -34.26
CA ASN A 199 7.07 50.13 -35.01
C ASN A 199 7.47 51.44 -34.31
N THR A 200 8.73 51.84 -34.45
CA THR A 200 9.21 53.17 -34.08
C THR A 200 8.76 54.13 -35.16
N SER A 201 7.46 54.46 -35.14
CA SER A 201 6.89 55.68 -35.73
C SER A 201 7.59 56.98 -35.26
N TRP A 202 8.56 56.86 -34.35
CA TRP A 202 9.48 57.91 -33.94
C TRP A 202 10.63 58.14 -34.95
N LEU A 203 11.17 57.10 -35.61
CA LEU A 203 12.23 57.28 -36.63
C LEU A 203 11.72 57.86 -37.95
N ALA A 204 10.42 57.71 -38.25
CA ALA A 204 9.80 58.30 -39.44
C ALA A 204 9.51 59.81 -39.31
N ARG A 205 9.67 60.39 -38.11
CA ARG A 205 9.45 61.82 -37.85
C ARG A 205 10.73 62.66 -37.87
N GLU A 206 11.89 62.03 -37.71
CA GLU A 206 13.20 62.70 -37.73
C GLU A 206 13.77 62.81 -39.17
N SER A 207 13.08 62.27 -40.18
CA SER A 207 13.50 62.33 -41.59
C SER A 207 12.63 63.24 -42.48
N LEU A 208 11.98 64.27 -41.92
CA LEU A 208 11.32 65.34 -42.69
C LEU A 208 11.98 66.69 -42.41
#